data_AF-I8QK39-F1
#
_entry.id   AF-I8QK39-F1
#
_cell.length_a   1.000
_cell.length_b   1.000
_cell.length_c   1.000
_cell.angle_alpha   90.00
_cell.angle_beta   90.00
_cell.angle_gamma   90.00
#
_symmetry.space_group_name_H-M   'P 1'
#
loop_
_entity.id
_entity.type
_entity.pdbx_description
1 polymer ?
#
loop_
_entity_poly.entity_id
_entity_poly.type
_entity_poly.pdbx_seq_one_letter_code
_entity_poly.pdbx_strand_id
1 'polypeptide(L)'
;MWKTVLATSMQGPIDYEKVRTLRRSLNLQPRGRWDDDDDEAFGERYLVDSGEDRARLTLWRGRADEWMVTLLATPAAVPSRDNLTQLLAEIRTAAQSVGLTIQRENIWPT
;
A
#
# COMPACT_ATOMS: atom_id res chain seq x y z
N MET A 1 -15.71 -8.85 7.97
CA MET A 1 -15.72 -7.70 7.03
C MET A 1 -14.37 -7.01 7.13
N TRP A 2 -13.75 -6.68 5.99
CA TRP A 2 -12.48 -5.96 5.95
C TRP A 2 -12.71 -4.47 6.18
N LYS A 3 -11.74 -3.79 6.80
CA LYS A 3 -11.73 -2.34 6.97
C LYS A 3 -10.38 -1.76 6.58
N THR A 4 -10.38 -0.57 6.00
CA THR A 4 -9.15 0.21 5.82
C THR A 4 -8.69 0.72 7.18
N VAL A 5 -7.46 0.37 7.56
CA VAL A 5 -6.84 0.80 8.84
C VAL A 5 -5.71 1.81 8.62
N LEU A 6 -5.10 1.80 7.43
CA LEU A 6 -4.09 2.75 7.00
C LEU A 6 -4.27 3.04 5.51
N ALA A 7 -4.10 4.31 5.13
CA ALA A 7 -4.04 4.71 3.73
C ALA A 7 -3.05 5.86 3.54
N THR A 8 -2.22 5.73 2.52
CA THR A 8 -1.29 6.77 2.07
C THR A 8 -1.56 7.07 0.60
N SER A 9 -1.88 8.34 0.29
CA SER A 9 -1.96 8.87 -1.07
C SER A 9 -0.66 9.56 -1.42
N MET A 10 -0.18 9.31 -2.64
CA MET A 10 1.11 9.75 -3.14
C MET A 10 0.94 10.23 -4.57
N GLN A 11 1.64 11.30 -4.94
CA GLN A 11 1.55 11.92 -6.25
C GLN A 11 2.91 11.91 -6.93
N GLY A 12 2.91 11.61 -8.23
CA GLY A 12 4.06 11.82 -9.10
C GLY A 12 4.11 10.82 -10.25
N PRO A 13 4.95 11.10 -11.27
CA PRO A 13 5.10 10.22 -12.40
C PRO A 13 5.79 8.91 -11.98
N ILE A 14 5.15 7.80 -12.30
CA ILE A 14 5.68 6.46 -12.09
C ILE A 14 5.75 5.73 -13.42
N ASP A 15 6.88 5.07 -13.64
CA ASP A 15 7.07 4.06 -14.68
C ASP A 15 7.12 2.66 -14.04
N TYR A 16 7.24 1.64 -14.89
CA TYR A 16 7.29 0.25 -14.44
C TYR A 16 8.44 -0.04 -13.47
N GLU A 17 9.62 0.55 -13.68
CA GLU A 17 10.79 0.31 -12.80
C GLU A 17 10.59 0.95 -11.42
N LYS A 18 9.94 2.11 -11.34
CA LYS A 18 9.52 2.72 -10.08
C LYS A 18 8.46 1.87 -9.36
N VAL A 19 7.46 1.31 -10.05
CA VAL A 19 6.53 0.35 -9.44
C VAL A 19 7.27 -0.87 -8.89
N ARG A 20 8.18 -1.44 -9.69
CA ARG A 20 8.99 -2.59 -9.28
C ARG A 20 9.85 -2.26 -8.05
N THR A 21 10.40 -1.06 -7.98
CA THR A 21 11.16 -0.57 -6.82
C THR A 21 10.27 -0.44 -5.59
N LEU A 22 9.09 0.19 -5.71
CA LEU A 22 8.11 0.28 -4.62
C LEU A 22 7.70 -1.10 -4.09
N ARG A 23 7.40 -2.04 -5.01
CA ARG A 23 7.07 -3.43 -4.65
C ARG A 23 8.19 -4.04 -3.83
N ARG A 24 9.44 -3.91 -4.29
CA ARG A 24 10.61 -4.47 -3.59
C ARG A 24 10.80 -3.84 -2.21
N SER A 25 10.71 -2.51 -2.10
CA SER A 25 10.86 -1.78 -0.84
C SER A 25 9.80 -2.16 0.19
N LEU A 26 8.57 -2.42 -0.26
CA LEU A 26 7.45 -2.81 0.61
C LEU A 26 7.23 -4.33 0.69
N ASN A 27 8.12 -5.11 0.08
CA ASN A 27 8.04 -6.57 -0.06
C ASN A 27 6.67 -7.05 -0.62
N LEU A 28 6.13 -6.32 -1.58
CA LEU A 28 4.89 -6.67 -2.27
C LEU A 28 5.17 -7.67 -3.38
N GLN A 29 4.31 -8.66 -3.50
CA GLN A 29 4.23 -9.50 -4.68
C GLN A 29 3.59 -8.71 -5.84
N PRO A 30 4.00 -8.94 -7.09
CA PRO A 30 3.35 -8.36 -8.25
C PRO A 30 1.87 -8.74 -8.29
N ARG A 31 1.02 -7.74 -8.57
CA ARG A 31 -0.40 -7.90 -8.88
C ARG A 31 -0.74 -6.95 -10.02
N GLY A 32 -1.74 -7.32 -10.83
CA GLY A 32 -2.17 -6.59 -12.01
C GLY A 32 -1.16 -6.60 -13.16
N ARG A 33 -1.56 -6.02 -14.28
CA ARG A 33 -0.80 -5.83 -15.51
C ARG A 33 -0.53 -4.35 -15.70
N TRP A 34 0.71 -4.01 -16.04
CA TRP A 34 1.15 -2.62 -16.21
C TRP A 34 0.58 -1.97 -17.47
N ASP A 35 0.38 -2.77 -18.50
CA ASP A 35 -0.11 -2.43 -19.83
C ASP A 35 -1.64 -2.52 -19.96
N ASP A 36 -2.34 -2.84 -18.87
CA ASP A 36 -3.79 -2.86 -18.80
C ASP A 36 -4.29 -1.58 -18.11
N ASP A 37 -4.90 -0.68 -18.88
CA ASP A 37 -5.38 0.59 -18.35
C ASP A 37 -6.53 0.42 -17.33
N ASP A 38 -7.24 -0.71 -17.37
CA ASP A 38 -8.30 -1.06 -16.43
C ASP A 38 -7.76 -1.67 -15.12
N ASP A 39 -6.48 -2.07 -15.08
CA ASP A 39 -5.85 -2.59 -13.87
C ASP A 39 -5.46 -1.44 -12.92
N GLU A 40 -6.03 -1.47 -11.72
CA GLU A 40 -5.72 -0.50 -10.66
C GLU A 40 -4.76 -1.07 -9.62
N ALA A 41 -4.72 -2.39 -9.43
CA ALA A 41 -3.93 -3.02 -8.36
C ALA A 41 -2.54 -3.43 -8.85
N PHE A 42 -1.50 -2.83 -8.26
CA PHE A 42 -0.11 -3.02 -8.68
C PHE A 42 0.74 -3.73 -7.65
N GLY A 43 0.21 -4.26 -6.56
CA GLY A 43 1.00 -5.15 -5.70
C GLY A 43 0.30 -5.42 -4.39
N GLU A 44 0.62 -6.56 -3.78
CA GLU A 44 0.06 -6.91 -2.48
C GLU A 44 1.02 -7.70 -1.59
N ARG A 45 0.85 -7.56 -0.28
CA ARG A 45 1.48 -8.39 0.74
C ARG A 45 0.50 -8.61 1.89
N TYR A 46 0.40 -9.84 2.37
CA TYR A 46 -0.27 -10.11 3.63
C TYR A 46 0.71 -9.91 4.79
N LEU A 47 0.35 -9.07 5.77
CA LEU A 47 1.06 -8.99 7.05
C LEU A 47 0.60 -10.10 8.00
N VAL A 48 -0.66 -10.50 7.88
CA VAL A 48 -1.27 -11.65 8.57
C VAL A 48 -2.13 -12.37 7.54
N ASP A 49 -1.98 -13.69 7.43
CA ASP A 49 -2.77 -14.55 6.55
C ASP A 49 -3.09 -15.88 7.24
N SER A 50 -3.90 -15.83 8.29
CA SER A 50 -4.26 -17.00 9.10
C SER A 50 -5.77 -17.14 9.22
N GLY A 51 -6.37 -17.95 8.34
CA GLY A 51 -7.80 -18.22 8.38
C GLY A 51 -8.63 -16.94 8.15
N GLU A 52 -9.40 -16.54 9.17
CA GLU A 52 -10.22 -15.32 9.17
C GLU A 52 -9.43 -14.05 9.57
N ASP A 53 -8.23 -14.23 10.12
CA ASP A 53 -7.34 -13.14 10.52
C ASP A 53 -6.47 -12.75 9.34
N ARG A 54 -6.80 -11.63 8.71
CA ARG A 54 -6.11 -11.18 7.51
C ARG A 54 -5.85 -9.68 7.54
N ALA A 55 -4.63 -9.32 7.20
CA ALA A 55 -4.21 -7.94 7.00
C ALA A 55 -3.43 -7.86 5.68
N ARG A 56 -3.97 -7.14 4.70
CA ARG A 56 -3.44 -7.04 3.33
C ARG A 56 -3.04 -5.61 3.00
N LEU A 57 -1.75 -5.42 2.77
CA LEU A 57 -1.19 -4.20 2.20
C LEU A 57 -1.32 -4.27 0.68
N THR A 58 -1.88 -3.22 0.06
CA THR A 58 -2.10 -3.16 -1.38
C THR A 58 -1.52 -1.86 -1.94
N LEU A 59 -0.76 -1.94 -3.03
CA LEU A 59 -0.39 -0.81 -3.87
C LEU A 59 -1.37 -0.75 -5.04
N TRP A 60 -1.96 0.41 -5.28
CA TRP A 60 -2.91 0.61 -6.38
C TRP A 60 -2.90 2.04 -6.91
N ARG A 61 -3.40 2.24 -8.13
CA ARG A 61 -3.52 3.53 -8.80
C ARG A 61 -4.94 4.05 -8.57
N GLY A 62 -5.08 5.20 -7.92
CA GLY A 62 -6.38 5.78 -7.62
C GLY A 62 -6.94 6.64 -8.76
N ARG A 63 -6.06 7.41 -9.41
CA ARG A 63 -6.33 8.29 -10.55
C ARG A 63 -5.05 8.44 -11.39
N ALA A 64 -5.13 9.18 -12.48
CA ALA A 64 -3.93 9.61 -13.21
C ALA A 64 -2.94 10.29 -12.24
N ASP A 65 -1.73 9.75 -12.18
CA ASP A 65 -0.61 10.16 -11.30
C ASP A 65 -0.85 10.06 -9.78
N GLU A 66 -1.99 9.53 -9.32
CA GLU A 66 -2.26 9.25 -7.91
C GLU A 66 -2.06 7.77 -7.59
N TRP A 67 -1.17 7.51 -6.63
CA TRP A 67 -0.81 6.19 -6.14
C TRP A 67 -1.19 6.04 -4.68
N MET A 68 -1.74 4.88 -4.36
CA MET A 68 -2.29 4.57 -3.05
C MET A 68 -1.60 3.35 -2.49
N VAL A 69 -1.19 3.43 -1.22
CA VAL A 69 -0.88 2.26 -0.41
C VAL A 69 -1.92 2.16 0.69
N THR A 70 -2.67 1.05 0.72
CA THR A 70 -3.72 0.83 1.70
C THR A 70 -3.50 -0.48 2.45
N LEU A 71 -3.70 -0.44 3.77
CA LEU A 71 -3.81 -1.63 4.58
C LEU A 71 -5.28 -1.88 4.89
N LEU A 72 -5.76 -3.02 4.42
CA LEU A 72 -7.07 -3.56 4.76
C LEU A 72 -6.87 -4.66 5.82
N ALA A 73 -7.66 -4.68 6.88
CA ALA A 73 -7.59 -5.70 7.91
C ALA A 73 -8.97 -6.17 8.37
N THR A 74 -9.05 -7.43 8.81
CA THR A 74 -10.16 -7.90 9.64
C THR A 74 -9.99 -7.40 11.08
N PRO A 75 -11.07 -7.26 11.88
CA PRO A 75 -10.97 -6.71 13.24
C PRO A 75 -9.95 -7.43 14.14
N ALA A 76 -9.77 -8.74 13.96
CA ALA A 76 -8.83 -9.55 14.73
C ALA A 76 -7.38 -9.43 14.25
N ALA A 77 -7.13 -8.87 13.06
CA ALA A 77 -5.81 -8.74 12.45
C ALA A 77 -5.32 -7.29 12.34
N VAL A 78 -5.98 -6.35 13.04
CA VAL A 78 -5.56 -4.94 13.04
C VAL A 78 -4.20 -4.83 13.75
N PRO A 79 -3.14 -4.32 13.09
CA PRO A 79 -1.86 -4.14 13.76
C PRO A 79 -1.94 -3.10 14.88
N SER A 80 -1.03 -3.20 15.85
CA SER A 80 -0.88 -2.18 16.89
C SER A 80 -0.56 -0.80 16.28
N ARG A 81 -0.85 0.27 17.04
CA ARG A 81 -0.56 1.64 16.62
C ARG A 81 0.92 1.86 16.30
N ASP A 82 1.81 1.24 17.06
CA ASP A 82 3.26 1.34 16.83
C ASP A 82 3.66 0.66 15.51
N ASN A 83 3.10 -0.52 15.23
CA ASN A 83 3.31 -1.22 13.95
C ASN A 83 2.76 -0.42 12.76
N LEU A 84 1.59 0.23 12.91
CA LEU A 84 1.03 1.10 11.88
C LEU A 84 1.91 2.35 11.65
N THR A 85 2.46 2.92 12.72
CA THR A 85 3.36 4.09 12.64
C THR A 85 4.66 3.72 11.94
N GLN A 86 5.23 2.55 12.28
CA GLN A 86 6.40 2.02 11.60
C GLN A 86 6.12 1.75 10.11
N LEU A 87 4.98 1.14 9.80
CA LEU A 87 4.58 0.89 8.41
C LEU A 87 4.42 2.18 7.60
N LEU A 88 3.88 3.25 8.20
CA LEU A 88 3.87 4.58 7.53
C LEU A 88 5.28 5.07 7.24
N ALA A 89 6.23 4.93 8.16
CA ALA A 89 7.62 5.34 7.93
C ALA A 89 8.28 4.53 6.78
N GLU A 90 8.00 3.23 6.71
CA GLU A 90 8.43 2.37 5.60
C GLU A 90 7.83 2.85 4.26
N ILE A 91 6.53 3.15 4.23
CA ILE A 91 5.83 3.67 3.04
C ILE A 91 6.41 5.01 2.60
N ARG A 92 6.65 5.94 3.53
CA ARG A 92 7.28 7.24 3.22
C ARG A 92 8.65 7.06 2.60
N THR A 93 9.48 6.19 3.19
CA THR A 93 10.83 5.91 2.70
C THR A 93 10.79 5.30 1.30
N ALA A 94 9.88 4.37 1.06
CA ALA A 94 9.68 3.75 -0.25
C ALA A 94 9.16 4.76 -1.29
N ALA A 95 8.22 5.63 -0.94
CA ALA A 95 7.71 6.67 -1.83
C ALA A 95 8.81 7.66 -2.23
N GLN A 96 9.58 8.15 -1.26
CA GLN A 96 10.68 9.08 -1.48
C GLN A 96 11.77 8.49 -2.39
N SER A 97 12.08 7.19 -2.25
CA SER A 97 13.13 6.55 -3.05
C SER A 97 12.80 6.48 -4.56
N VAL A 98 11.52 6.57 -4.93
CA VAL A 98 11.07 6.60 -6.33
C VAL A 98 10.61 7.99 -6.79
N GLY A 99 10.77 9.00 -5.94
CA GLY A 99 10.42 10.40 -6.23
C GLY A 99 8.91 10.69 -6.14
N LEU A 100 8.14 9.89 -5.43
CA LEU A 100 6.74 10.20 -5.12
C LEU A 100 6.66 11.18 -3.94
N THR A 101 5.69 12.12 -4.02
CA THR A 101 5.38 13.04 -2.92
C THR A 101 4.15 12.55 -2.16
N ILE A 102 4.28 12.38 -0.85
CA ILE A 102 3.14 12.05 0.02
C ILE A 102 2.15 13.22 0.04
N GLN A 103 0.89 12.95 -0.29
CA GLN A 103 -0.19 13.95 -0.26
C GLN A 103 -1.04 13.84 1.01
N ARG A 104 -1.34 12.61 1.42
CA ARG A 104 -2.21 12.35 2.57
C ARG A 104 -1.85 11.02 3.21
N GLU A 105 -1.93 10.99 4.54
CA GLU A 105 -1.78 9.78 5.33
C GLU A 105 -2.88 9.74 6.38
N ASN A 106 -3.49 8.57 6.54
CA ASN A 106 -4.52 8.34 7.54
C ASN A 106 -4.24 7.01 8.24
N ILE A 107 -4.43 7.01 9.56
CA ILE A 107 -4.60 5.80 10.38
C ILE A 107 -5.97 5.91 11.01
N TRP A 108 -6.79 4.87 10.85
CA TRP A 108 -8.07 4.76 11.53
C TRP A 108 -7.92 3.82 12.72
N PRO A 109 -8.09 4.30 13.96
CA PRO A 109 -8.16 3.43 15.12
C PRO A 109 -9.41 2.55 15.00
N THR A 110 -9.27 1.27 15.30
CA THR A 110 -10.41 0.36 15.49
C THR A 110 -10.86 0.35 16.93
#